data_AF-A0A919NM89-F1
#
_entry.id   AF-A0A919NM89-F1
#
_cell.length_a   1.000
_cell.length_b   1.000
_cell.length_c   1.000
_cell.angle_alpha   90.00
_cell.angle_beta   90.00
_cell.angle_gamma   90.00
#
_symmetry.space_group_name_H-M   'P 1'
#
loop_
_entity.id
_entity.type
_entity.pdbx_description
1 polymer ?
#
loop_
_entity_poly.entity_id
_entity_poly.type
_entity_poly.pdbx_seq_one_letter_code
_entity_poly.pdbx_strand_id
1 'polypeptide(L)' 'MAALASQCLACPVRDVCGGGNYVHRFDPVRGFRNPSVYCADLLRLITHIASAVRLSLLTRPRPTRPAAP' A
#
# COMPACT_ATOMS: atom_id res chain seq x y z
N MET A 1 -13.15 8.06 3.77
CA MET A 1 -12.18 7.38 4.67
C MET A 1 -12.69 7.20 6.11
N ALA A 2 -14.00 7.33 6.40
CA ALA A 2 -14.52 7.38 7.77
C ALA A 2 -14.50 6.04 8.55
N ALA A 3 -14.24 4.92 7.88
CA ALA A 3 -14.28 3.57 8.46
C ALA A 3 -12.91 2.97 8.83
N LEU A 4 -11.83 3.74 8.72
CA LEU A 4 -10.48 3.26 9.05
C LEU A 4 -10.19 3.40 10.56
N ALA A 5 -9.36 2.48 11.07
CA ALA A 5 -8.73 2.60 12.38
C ALA A 5 -7.78 3.81 12.42
N SER A 6 -7.56 4.39 13.61
CA SER A 6 -6.63 5.52 13.81
C SER A 6 -5.22 5.22 13.28
N GLN A 7 -4.71 4.01 13.52
CA GLN A 7 -3.41 3.57 13.00
C GLN A 7 -3.35 3.55 11.47
N CYS A 8 -4.45 3.20 10.79
CA CYS A 8 -4.49 3.18 9.33
C CYS A 8 -4.54 4.60 8.76
N LEU A 9 -5.12 5.57 9.48
CA LEU A 9 -5.12 6.97 9.08
C LEU A 9 -3.71 7.58 9.12
N ALA A 10 -2.87 7.15 10.07
CA ALA A 10 -1.48 7.58 10.22
C ALA A 10 -0.47 6.73 9.43
N CYS A 11 -0.91 5.67 8.74
CA CYS A 11 -0.02 4.71 8.10
C CYS A 11 0.64 5.31 6.84
N PRO A 12 1.97 5.19 6.67
CA PRO A 12 2.68 5.79 5.53
C PRO A 12 2.30 5.19 4.17
N VAL A 13 1.75 3.98 4.16
CA VAL A 13 1.28 3.30 2.95
C VAL A 13 -0.24 3.32 2.81
N ARG A 14 -0.95 4.14 3.60
CA ARG A 14 -2.43 4.18 3.65
C ARG A 14 -3.06 4.31 2.26
N ASP A 15 -2.54 5.21 1.43
CA ASP A 15 -3.16 5.51 0.14
C ASP A 15 -2.99 4.38 -0.88
N VAL A 16 -1.99 3.51 -0.67
CA VAL A 16 -1.78 2.28 -1.46
C VAL A 16 -2.53 1.09 -0.86
N CYS A 17 -2.51 0.95 0.47
CA CYS A 17 -3.05 -0.20 1.19
C CYS A 17 -4.58 -0.11 1.39
N GLY A 18 -5.13 1.09 1.56
CA GLY A 18 -6.55 1.33 1.82
C GLY A 18 -7.09 0.75 3.14
N GLY A 19 -6.21 0.27 4.03
CA GLY A 19 -6.59 -0.45 5.26
C GLY A 19 -6.76 -1.96 5.08
N GLY A 20 -6.36 -2.51 3.93
CA GLY A 20 -6.53 -3.92 3.58
C GLY A 20 -7.98 -4.27 3.23
N ASN A 21 -8.24 -5.56 3.03
CA ASN A 21 -9.59 -6.04 2.70
C ASN A 21 -10.56 -5.75 3.85
N TYR A 22 -11.72 -5.16 3.53
CA TYR A 22 -12.74 -4.74 4.49
C TYR A 22 -13.17 -5.87 5.44
N VAL A 23 -13.34 -7.10 4.93
CA VAL A 23 -13.78 -8.25 5.73
C VAL A 23 -12.72 -8.69 6.75
N HIS A 24 -11.44 -8.45 6.47
CA HIS A 24 -10.32 -8.78 7.38
C HIS A 24 -10.22 -7.83 8.58
N ARG A 25 -11.13 -6.87 8.70
CA ARG A 25 -11.16 -5.88 9.79
C ARG A 25 -12.32 -6.09 10.75
N PHE A 26 -13.20 -7.05 10.48
CA PHE A 26 -14.36 -7.30 11.31
C PHE A 26 -13.97 -7.94 12.63
N ASP A 27 -14.43 -7.35 13.72
CA ASP A 27 -14.41 -7.89 15.08
C ASP A 27 -15.83 -7.78 15.65
N PRO A 28 -16.34 -8.80 16.37
CA PRO A 28 -17.70 -8.81 16.88
C PRO A 28 -18.01 -7.70 17.90
N VAL A 29 -16.99 -7.13 18.56
CA VAL A 29 -17.15 -6.08 19.59
C VAL A 29 -16.89 -4.69 19.00
N ARG A 30 -15.88 -4.57 18.13
CA ARG A 30 -15.35 -3.29 17.63
C ARG A 30 -15.78 -2.96 16.20
N GLY A 31 -16.52 -3.86 15.54
CA GLY A 31 -16.98 -3.68 14.17
C GLY A 31 -15.82 -3.65 13.17
N PHE A 32 -15.83 -2.69 12.23
CA PHE A 32 -14.87 -2.63 11.11
C PHE A 32 -13.74 -1.61 11.26
N ARG A 33 -13.67 -0.92 12.41
CA ARG A 33 -12.66 0.13 12.68
C ARG A 33 -11.35 -0.45 13.22
N ASN A 34 -10.98 -1.64 12.74
CA ASN A 34 -9.74 -2.33 13.08
C ASN A 34 -8.78 -2.31 11.88
N PRO A 35 -7.48 -2.46 12.09
CA PRO A 35 -6.57 -2.84 11.00
C PRO A 35 -6.98 -4.21 10.41
N SER A 36 -6.54 -4.46 9.19
CA SER A 36 -6.54 -5.81 8.62
C SER A 36 -5.69 -6.75 9.48
N VAL A 37 -6.11 -8.00 9.65
CA VAL A 37 -5.27 -9.05 10.29
C VAL A 37 -3.92 -9.25 9.59
N TYR A 38 -3.80 -8.86 8.32
CA TYR A 38 -2.56 -8.90 7.54
C TYR A 38 -1.80 -7.56 7.51
N CYS A 39 -2.07 -6.64 8.44
CA CYS A 39 -1.51 -5.28 8.40
C CYS A 39 0.03 -5.25 8.36
N ALA A 40 0.70 -6.11 9.14
CA ALA A 40 2.16 -6.17 9.18
C ALA A 40 2.75 -6.66 7.84
N ASP A 41 2.16 -7.71 7.28
CA ASP A 41 2.60 -8.29 6.01
C ASP A 41 2.35 -7.33 4.84
N LEU A 42 1.19 -6.67 4.81
CA LEU A 42 0.87 -5.66 3.81
C LEU A 42 1.86 -4.50 3.86
N LEU A 43 2.22 -4.02 5.06
CA LEU A 43 3.23 -2.97 5.21
C LEU A 43 4.58 -3.43 4.65
N ARG A 44 5.03 -4.63 5.01
CA ARG A 44 6.30 -5.19 4.52
C ARG A 44 6.31 -5.40 3.01
N LEU A 45 5.24 -5.97 2.46
CA LEU A 45 5.13 -6.25 1.02
C LEU A 45 5.12 -4.96 0.21
N ILE A 46 4.30 -3.98 0.60
CA ILE A 46 4.18 -2.71 -0.12
C ILE A 46 5.51 -1.95 -0.09
N THR A 47 6.15 -1.84 1.07
CA THR A 47 7.45 -1.13 1.19
C THR A 47 8.58 -1.83 0.43
N HIS A 48 8.58 -3.16 0.40
CA HIS A 48 9.51 -3.94 -0.40
C HIS A 48 9.32 -3.69 -1.90
N ILE A 49 8.08 -3.79 -2.40
CA ILE A 49 7.76 -3.54 -3.82
C ILE A 49 8.09 -2.09 -4.20
N ALA A 50 7.73 -1.11 -3.36
CA ALA A 50 8.04 0.29 -3.62
C ALA A 50 9.55 0.52 -3.78
N SER A 51 10.36 -0.13 -2.94
CA SER A 51 11.82 -0.08 -3.02
C SER A 51 12.33 -0.72 -4.32
N ALA A 52 11.82 -1.91 -4.66
CA ALA A 52 12.21 -2.62 -5.89
C ALA A 52 11.84 -1.83 -7.16
N VAL A 53 10.63 -1.26 -7.21
CA VAL A 53 10.17 -0.42 -8.33
C VAL A 53 11.05 0.82 -8.44
N ARG A 54 11.33 1.52 -7.34
CA ARG A 54 12.19 2.70 -7.34
C ARG A 54 13.59 2.38 -7.89
N LEU A 55 14.19 1.28 -7.44
CA LEU A 55 15.48 0.82 -7.97
C LEU A 55 15.41 0.50 -9.46
N SER A 56 14.37 -0.21 -9.91
CA SER A 56 14.18 -0.53 -11.34
C SER A 56 14.07 0.71 -12.22
N LEU A 57 13.42 1.76 -11.74
CA LEU A 57 13.30 3.02 -12.48
C LEU A 57 14.62 3.80 -12.56
N LEU A 58 15.49 3.66 -11.56
CA LEU A 58 16.81 4.28 -11.55
C LEU A 58 17.81 3.53 -12.42
N THR A 59 17.67 2.22 -12.55
CA THR A 59 18.59 1.36 -13.32
C THR A 59 18.13 1.10 -14.75
N ARG A 60 16.87 1.37 -15.10
CA ARG A 60 16.38 1.24 -16.47
C ARG A 60 17.04 2.27 -17.39
N PRO A 61 17.70 1.85 -18.48
CA PRO A 61 18.12 2.79 -19.51
C PRO A 61 16.88 3.52 -20.05
N ARG A 62 17.00 4.84 -20.23
CA ARG A 62 15.91 5.65 -20.77
C ARG A 62 15.55 5.14 -22.16
N PRO A 63 14.28 4.85 -22.46
CA PRO A 63 13.89 4.53 -23.82
C PRO A 63 14.24 5.71 -24.73
N THR A 64 15.04 5.46 -25.77
CA THR A 64 15.31 6.44 -26.81
C THR A 64 14.01 6.67 -27.58
N ARG A 65 13.53 7.91 -27.59
CA ARG A 65 12.39 8.28 -28.43
C ARG A 65 12.85 8.15 -29.89
N PRO A 66 12.13 7.43 -30.76
CA PRO A 66 12.49 7.41 -32.18
C PRO A 66 12.50 8.84 -32.72
N ALA A 67 13.45 9.16 -33.59
CA ALA A 67 13.49 10.43 -34.28
C ALA A 67 12.19 10.60 -35.08
N ALA A 68 11.54 11.76 -34.95
CA ALA A 68 10.40 12.11 -35.80
C ALA A 68 10.88 12.24 -37.26
N PRO A 69 10.04 11.90 -38.25
CA PRO A 69 10.37 12.04 -39.66
C PRO A 69 10.60 13.51 -40.07
#